data_AF-A0AA42NN17-F1
#
_entry.id   AF-A0AA42NN17-F1
#
_cell.length_a   1.000
_cell.length_b   1.000
_cell.length_c   1.000
_cell.angle_alpha   90.00
_cell.angle_beta   90.00
_cell.angle_gamma   90.00
#
_symmetry.space_group_name_H-M   'P 1'
#
loop_
_entity.id
_entity.type
_entity.pdbx_description
1 polymer ?
#
loop_
_entity_poly.entity_id
_entity_poly.type
_entity_poly.pdbx_seq_one_letter_code
_entity_poly.pdbx_strand_id
1 'polypeptide(L)'
;MLSGIKRFIVVSGLLLVGALVLVFVLQNSQQSQFQFLLWATPELPFSVVLVAAFLLGVLSSLFFSLILAWRMAGRSARARRETQVASSVAKSN
;
A
#
# COMPACT_ATOMS: atom_id res chain seq x y z
N MET A 1 18.96 9.18 -3.79
CA MET A 1 18.91 7.89 -4.51
C MET A 1 18.31 6.74 -3.68
N LEU A 2 18.49 6.70 -2.34
CA LEU A 2 17.91 5.63 -1.49
C LEU A 2 16.36 5.57 -1.48
N SER A 3 15.65 6.66 -1.77
CA SER A 3 14.17 6.66 -1.85
C SER A 3 13.63 5.87 -3.04
N GLY A 4 14.37 5.82 -4.15
CA GLY A 4 14.01 5.05 -5.35
C GLY A 4 14.09 3.55 -5.10
N ILE A 5 15.18 3.09 -4.49
CA ILE A 5 15.39 1.68 -4.12
C ILE A 5 14.33 1.22 -3.12
N LYS A 6 14.02 2.02 -2.09
CA LYS A 6 12.98 1.66 -1.12
C LYS A 6 11.60 1.51 -1.78
N ARG A 7 11.27 2.42 -2.70
CA ARG A 7 10.01 2.35 -3.48
C ARG A 7 10.00 1.16 -4.43
N PHE A 8 11.12 0.88 -5.08
CA PHE A 8 11.28 -0.26 -5.96
C PHE A 8 11.07 -1.57 -5.19
N ILE A 9 11.70 -1.75 -4.02
CA ILE A 9 11.52 -2.94 -3.18
C ILE A 9 10.05 -3.12 -2.77
N VAL A 10 9.37 -2.05 -2.37
CA VAL A 10 7.95 -2.12 -1.99
C VAL A 10 7.07 -2.52 -3.19
N VAL A 11 7.26 -1.90 -4.35
CA VAL A 11 6.49 -2.22 -5.56
C VAL A 11 6.77 -3.66 -6.01
N SER A 12 8.05 -4.08 -6.00
CA SER A 12 8.46 -5.43 -6.34
C SER A 12 7.82 -6.47 -5.42
N GLY A 13 7.87 -6.22 -4.10
CA GLY A 13 7.26 -7.08 -3.10
C GLY A 13 5.75 -7.19 -3.27
N LEU A 14 5.06 -6.07 -3.56
CA LEU A 14 3.63 -6.07 -3.82
C LEU A 14 3.27 -6.85 -5.09
N LEU A 15 4.07 -6.68 -6.16
CA LEU A 15 3.91 -7.46 -7.39
C LEU A 15 4.10 -8.95 -7.13
N LEU A 16 5.08 -9.31 -6.32
CA LEU A 16 5.42 -10.71 -6.02
C LEU A 16 4.31 -11.36 -5.17
N VAL A 17 3.78 -10.65 -4.17
CA VAL A 17 2.58 -11.11 -3.43
C VAL A 17 1.39 -11.27 -4.36
N GLY A 18 1.14 -10.29 -5.24
CA GLY A 18 0.07 -10.38 -6.24
C GLY A 18 0.22 -11.58 -7.18
N ALA A 19 1.44 -11.87 -7.63
CA ALA A 19 1.75 -13.02 -8.47
C ALA A 19 1.54 -14.35 -7.72
N LEU A 20 2.00 -14.45 -6.47
CA LEU A 20 1.78 -15.63 -5.63
C LEU A 20 0.28 -15.88 -5.40
N VAL A 21 -0.47 -14.82 -5.09
CA VAL A 21 -1.93 -14.83 -4.99
C VAL A 21 -2.54 -15.39 -6.29
N LEU A 22 -2.14 -14.87 -7.45
CA LEU A 22 -2.65 -15.30 -8.75
C LEU A 22 -2.41 -16.79 -9.02
N VAL A 23 -1.18 -17.25 -8.76
CA VAL A 23 -0.80 -18.66 -8.91
C VAL A 23 -1.61 -19.54 -7.96
N PHE A 24 -1.84 -19.08 -6.72
CA PHE A 24 -2.64 -19.81 -5.74
C PHE A 24 -4.11 -19.89 -6.14
N VAL A 25 -4.72 -18.82 -6.69
CA VAL A 25 -6.08 -18.87 -7.28
C VAL A 25 -6.13 -19.90 -8.40
N LEU A 26 -5.16 -19.86 -9.32
CA LEU A 26 -5.17 -20.69 -10.52
C LEU A 26 -4.90 -22.17 -10.18
N GLN A 27 -4.03 -22.46 -9.22
CA GLN A 27 -3.79 -23.83 -8.75
C GLN A 27 -4.93 -24.35 -7.89
N ASN A 28 -5.55 -23.51 -7.07
CA ASN A 28 -6.66 -23.87 -6.18
C ASN A 28 -7.99 -23.43 -6.80
N SER A 29 -8.13 -23.58 -8.13
CA SER A 29 -9.37 -23.30 -8.87
C SER A 29 -10.43 -24.40 -8.69
N GLN A 30 -10.11 -25.47 -7.98
CA GLN A 30 -11.05 -26.50 -7.55
C GLN A 30 -11.75 -26.07 -6.26
N GLN A 31 -13.07 -26.33 -6.15
CA GLN A 31 -13.88 -25.99 -4.98
C GLN A 31 -13.33 -26.73 -3.74
N SER A 32 -12.51 -26.06 -2.96
CA SER A 32 -11.96 -26.62 -1.73
C SER A 32 -13.00 -26.48 -0.61
N GLN A 33 -13.71 -27.57 -0.32
CA GLN A 33 -14.52 -27.69 0.88
C GLN A 33 -13.59 -27.82 2.10
N PHE A 34 -13.57 -26.80 2.96
CA PHE A 34 -12.93 -26.88 4.27
C PHE A 34 -13.86 -27.61 5.23
N GLN A 35 -13.68 -28.93 5.34
CA GLN A 35 -14.36 -29.76 6.33
C GLN A 35 -13.58 -29.77 7.65
N PHE A 36 -14.19 -29.23 8.70
CA PHE A 36 -13.77 -29.46 10.09
C PHE A 36 -14.65 -30.55 10.73
N LEU A 37 -14.25 -31.10 11.88
CA LEU A 37 -14.89 -32.27 12.52
C LEU A 37 -16.43 -32.20 12.67
N LEU A 38 -17.01 -31.00 12.85
CA LEU A 38 -18.47 -30.80 12.96
C LEU A 38 -18.98 -29.57 12.18
N TRP A 39 -18.10 -28.84 11.49
CA TRP A 39 -18.45 -27.61 10.77
C TRP A 39 -17.93 -27.64 9.35
N ALA A 40 -18.85 -27.53 8.41
CA ALA A 40 -18.55 -27.16 7.04
C ALA A 40 -18.53 -25.64 6.97
N THR A 41 -17.37 -25.08 6.67
CA THR A 41 -17.28 -23.67 6.31
C THR A 41 -18.02 -23.48 4.99
N PRO A 42 -18.86 -22.44 4.82
CA PRO A 42 -19.50 -22.17 3.54
C PRO A 42 -18.43 -22.15 2.45
N GLU A 43 -18.68 -22.84 1.33
CA GLU A 43 -17.75 -22.93 0.21
C GLU A 43 -17.57 -21.55 -0.44
N LEU A 44 -16.70 -20.77 0.20
CA LEU A 44 -16.23 -19.49 -0.28
C LEU A 44 -15.10 -19.76 -1.25
N PRO A 45 -15.24 -19.31 -2.51
CA PRO A 45 -14.16 -19.43 -3.48
C PRO A 45 -12.89 -18.83 -2.89
N PHE A 46 -11.78 -19.54 -2.98
CA PHE A 46 -10.49 -19.09 -2.46
C PHE A 46 -10.09 -17.71 -3.05
N SER A 47 -10.56 -17.42 -4.26
CA SER A 47 -10.46 -16.11 -4.90
C SER A 47 -11.06 -14.96 -4.07
N VAL A 48 -12.14 -15.18 -3.32
CA VAL A 48 -12.76 -14.15 -2.47
C VAL A 48 -11.83 -13.76 -1.32
N VAL A 49 -11.23 -14.74 -0.66
CA VAL A 49 -10.28 -14.50 0.45
C VAL A 49 -9.05 -13.76 -0.05
N LEU A 50 -8.55 -14.14 -1.23
CA LEU A 50 -7.40 -13.51 -1.84
C LEU A 50 -7.67 -12.08 -2.32
N VAL A 51 -8.82 -11.82 -2.94
CA VAL A 51 -9.23 -10.47 -3.35
C VAL A 51 -9.39 -9.59 -2.12
N ALA A 52 -9.98 -10.10 -1.03
CA ALA A 52 -10.09 -9.38 0.23
C ALA A 52 -8.71 -9.04 0.82
N ALA A 53 -7.78 -9.99 0.85
CA ALA A 53 -6.41 -9.75 1.32
C ALA A 53 -5.67 -8.70 0.46
N PHE A 54 -5.83 -8.76 -0.87
CA PHE A 54 -5.24 -7.78 -1.78
C PHE A 54 -5.83 -6.38 -1.56
N LEU A 55 -7.15 -6.26 -1.47
CA LEU A 55 -7.84 -5.01 -1.17
C LEU A 55 -7.35 -4.42 0.16
N LEU A 56 -7.30 -5.22 1.22
CA LEU A 56 -6.79 -4.78 2.53
C LEU A 56 -5.34 -4.28 2.44
N GLY A 57 -4.49 -4.94 1.65
CA GLY A 57 -3.13 -4.50 1.38
C GLY A 57 -3.07 -3.13 0.68
N VAL A 58 -3.89 -2.94 -0.36
CA VAL A 58 -3.98 -1.66 -1.08
C VAL A 58 -4.50 -0.56 -0.17
N LEU A 59 -5.60 -0.78 0.55
CA LEU A 59 -6.16 0.17 1.50
C LEU A 59 -5.14 0.57 2.57
N SER A 60 -4.45 -0.41 3.16
CA SER A 60 -3.42 -0.17 4.16
C SER A 60 -2.27 0.68 3.59
N SER A 61 -1.83 0.39 2.36
CA SER A 61 -0.77 1.17 1.71
C SER A 61 -1.17 2.62 1.43
N LEU A 62 -2.43 2.84 1.02
CA LEU A 62 -2.96 4.16 0.72
C LEU A 62 -3.13 4.97 2.00
N PHE A 63 -3.63 4.34 3.06
CA PHE A 63 -3.78 4.95 4.37
C PHE A 63 -2.44 5.41 4.95
N PHE A 64 -1.42 4.54 4.94
CA PHE A 64 -0.07 4.90 5.38
C PHE A 64 0.55 6.00 4.52
N SER A 65 0.36 5.94 3.20
CA SER A 65 0.87 6.97 2.28
C SER A 65 0.24 8.34 2.55
N LEU A 66 -1.07 8.36 2.83
CA LEU A 66 -1.79 9.57 3.15
C LEU A 66 -1.29 10.17 4.48
N ILE A 67 -1.19 9.38 5.55
CA ILE A 67 -0.65 9.85 6.83
C ILE A 67 0.75 10.46 6.66
N LEU A 68 1.60 9.79 5.89
CA LEU A 68 2.96 10.28 5.66
C LEU A 68 2.97 11.59 4.86
N ALA A 69 2.09 11.71 3.86
CA ALA A 69 1.93 12.93 3.07
C ALA A 69 1.45 14.11 3.92
N TRP A 70 0.46 13.89 4.80
CA TRP A 70 -0.05 14.91 5.73
C TRP A 70 1.06 15.39 6.69
N ARG A 71 1.86 14.46 7.22
CA ARG A 71 2.98 14.80 8.11
C ARG A 71 4.06 15.63 7.40
N MET A 72 4.29 15.38 6.12
CA MET A 72 5.28 16.10 5.31
C MET A 72 4.76 17.47 4.86
N ALA A 73 3.47 17.61 4.57
CA ALA A 73 2.86 18.87 4.13
C ALA A 73 3.05 20.01 5.15
N GLY A 74 2.97 19.70 6.44
CA GLY A 74 3.21 20.69 7.51
C GLY A 74 4.65 21.23 7.57
N ARG A 75 5.64 20.46 7.07
CA ARG A 75 7.06 20.87 7.05
C ARG A 75 7.37 21.74 5.84
N SER A 76 6.78 21.43 4.69
CA SER A 76 6.94 22.18 3.43
C SER A 76 6.33 23.59 3.51
N ALA A 77 5.23 23.75 4.23
CA ALA A 77 4.57 25.04 4.43
C ALA A 77 5.44 26.03 5.23
N ARG A 78 6.25 25.53 6.18
CA ARG A 78 7.20 26.35 6.96
C ARG A 78 8.44 26.70 6.13
N ALA A 79 9.02 25.73 5.44
CA ALA A 79 10.19 25.95 4.59
C ALA A 79 9.94 26.97 3.45
N ARG A 80 8.74 26.99 2.85
CA ARG A 80 8.37 27.99 1.83
C ARG A 80 8.28 29.42 2.39
N ARG A 81 7.81 29.59 3.63
CA ARG A 81 7.71 30.90 4.28
C ARG A 81 9.10 31.49 4.53
N GLU A 82 10.05 30.68 4.97
CA GLU A 82 11.43 31.11 5.20
C GLU A 82 12.11 31.59 3.91
N THR A 83 11.92 30.88 2.79
CA THR A 83 12.46 31.31 1.49
C THR A 83 11.79 32.56 0.93
N GLN A 84 10.49 32.78 1.21
CA GLN A 84 9.75 33.95 0.75
C GLN A 84 10.09 35.21 1.56
N VAL A 85 10.34 35.07 2.87
CA VAL A 85 10.80 36.18 3.71
C VAL A 85 12.25 36.56 3.36
N ALA A 86 13.13 35.57 3.14
CA ALA A 86 14.52 35.85 2.73
C ALA A 86 14.59 36.58 1.37
N SER A 87 13.72 36.23 0.41
CA SER A 87 13.69 36.89 -0.89
C SER A 87 13.04 38.29 -0.86
N SER A 88 12.10 38.56 0.05
CA SER A 88 11.56 39.91 0.21
C SER A 88 12.53 40.86 0.90
N VAL A 89 13.33 40.38 1.87
CA VAL A 89 14.38 41.17 2.54
C VAL A 89 15.52 41.50 1.57
N ALA A 90 15.93 40.55 0.73
CA ALA A 90 16.98 40.77 -0.28
C ALA A 90 16.58 41.76 -1.38
N LYS A 91 15.28 41.97 -1.63
CA LYS A 91 14.78 42.94 -2.62
C LYS A 91 14.59 44.34 -2.05
N SER A 92 14.65 44.50 -0.73
CA SER A 92 14.42 45.76 -0.01
C SER A 92 15.70 46.54 0.31
N ASN A 93 16.87 45.96 0.04
CA ASN A 93 18.20 46.52 0.27
C ASN A 93 18.87 46.78 -1.08
#